data_AF-A0A495J1Q0-F1
#
_entry.id   AF-A0A495J1Q0-F1
#
_cell.length_a   1.000
_cell.length_b   1.000
_cell.length_c   1.000
_cell.angle_alpha   90.00
_cell.angle_beta   90.00
_cell.angle_gamma   90.00
#
_symmetry.space_group_name_H-M   'P 1'
#
loop_
_entity.id
_entity.type
_entity.pdbx_description
1 polymer ?
#
loop_
_entity_poly.entity_id
_entity_poly.type
_entity_poly.pdbx_seq_one_letter_code
_entity_poly.pdbx_strand_id
1 'polypeptide(L)' 'MKGYESNLEQTIDQVFGAEPYNAVDEQLFKWLIYALIGNGRYVRTLDALNFTLFKEKLSVLLDAVYQWHLDQEEIRKNGV' A
#
# COMPACT_ATOMS: atom_id res chain seq x y z
N MET A 1 -11.00 19.00 -11.76
CA MET A 1 -11.51 18.54 -10.45
C MET A 1 -10.29 18.10 -9.65
N LYS A 2 -9.93 18.82 -8.58
CA LYS A 2 -8.88 18.32 -7.66
C LYS A 2 -9.53 17.20 -6.85
N GLY A 3 -9.36 15.96 -7.28
CA GLY A 3 -9.80 14.80 -6.51
C GLY A 3 -9.11 14.86 -5.16
N TYR A 4 -9.87 14.66 -4.07
CA TYR A 4 -9.25 14.40 -2.79
C TYR A 4 -8.58 13.03 -2.90
N GLU A 5 -7.29 13.02 -3.24
CA GLU A 5 -6.48 11.82 -3.11
C GLU A 5 -6.44 11.44 -1.64
N SER A 6 -6.72 10.18 -1.36
CA SER A 6 -6.56 9.63 -0.03
C SER A 6 -5.09 9.73 0.40
N ASN A 7 -4.83 9.80 1.71
CA ASN A 7 -3.46 9.74 2.24
C ASN A 7 -2.70 8.49 1.75
N LEU A 8 -3.43 7.40 1.45
CA LEU A 8 -2.88 6.18 0.87
C LEU A 8 -2.37 6.41 -0.56
N GLU A 9 -3.16 7.04 -1.43
CA GLU A 9 -2.77 7.33 -2.83
C GLU A 9 -1.53 8.24 -2.87
N GLN A 10 -1.50 9.30 -2.04
CA GLN A 10 -0.33 10.19 -1.95
C GLN A 10 0.92 9.45 -1.46
N THR A 11 0.76 8.51 -0.52
CA THR A 11 1.89 7.71 -0.02
C THR A 11 2.40 6.75 -1.10
N ILE A 12 1.49 6.13 -1.85
CA ILE A 12 1.84 5.26 -2.98
C ILE A 12 2.65 6.05 -4.02
N ASP A 13 2.18 7.23 -4.41
CA ASP A 13 2.87 8.08 -5.39
C ASP A 13 4.26 8.52 -4.91
N GLN A 14 4.42 8.81 -3.61
CA GLN A 14 5.72 9.13 -3.03
C GLN A 14 6.68 7.94 -3.00
N VAL A 15 6.17 6.73 -2.77
CA VAL A 15 6.98 5.50 -2.63
C VAL A 15 7.44 4.96 -3.99
N PHE A 16 6.57 5.00 -5.01
CA PHE A 16 6.86 4.46 -6.33
C PHE A 16 7.34 5.53 -7.33
N GLY A 17 6.99 6.80 -7.11
CA GLY A 17 7.32 7.89 -8.03
C GLY A 17 6.53 7.80 -9.33
N ALA A 18 7.00 8.53 -10.35
CA ALA A 18 6.41 8.51 -11.68
C ALA A 18 6.85 7.26 -12.47
N GLU A 19 5.92 6.71 -13.27
CA GLU A 19 6.23 5.64 -14.21
C GLU A 19 7.24 6.07 -15.28
N PRO A 20 8.06 5.14 -15.83
CA PRO A 20 8.00 3.69 -15.64
C PRO A 20 8.70 3.18 -14.38
N TYR A 21 8.10 2.19 -13.72
CA TYR A 21 8.70 1.52 -12.57
C TYR A 21 9.82 0.57 -12.97
N ASN A 22 10.80 0.40 -12.08
CA ASN A 22 11.76 -0.69 -12.23
C ASN A 22 11.11 -2.03 -11.83
N ALA A 23 11.80 -3.14 -12.12
CA ALA A 23 11.26 -4.49 -11.89
C ALA A 23 10.92 -4.79 -10.42
N VAL A 24 11.64 -4.19 -9.47
CA VAL A 24 11.40 -4.38 -8.02
C VAL A 24 10.14 -3.62 -7.61
N ASP A 25 10.03 -2.38 -8.05
CA ASP A 25 8.88 -1.51 -7.77
C ASP A 25 7.60 -2.04 -8.41
N GLU A 26 7.68 -2.58 -9.64
CA GLU A 26 6.54 -3.20 -10.29
C GLU A 26 6.04 -4.45 -9.54
N GLN A 27 6.95 -5.29 -9.01
CA GLN A 27 6.58 -6.45 -8.21
C GLN A 27 5.96 -6.06 -6.87
N LEU A 28 6.54 -5.07 -6.19
CA LEU A 28 6.01 -4.54 -4.94
C LEU A 28 4.62 -3.92 -5.15
N PHE A 29 4.44 -3.15 -6.22
CA PHE A 29 3.14 -2.55 -6.56
C PHE A 29 2.08 -3.64 -6.83
N LYS A 30 2.41 -4.68 -7.61
CA LYS A 30 1.54 -5.84 -7.82
C LYS A 30 1.15 -6.53 -6.52
N TRP A 31 2.11 -6.73 -5.61
CA TRP A 31 1.83 -7.31 -4.29
C TRP A 31 0.92 -6.41 -3.45
N LEU A 32 1.15 -5.10 -3.44
CA LEU A 32 0.34 -4.13 -2.70
C LEU A 32 -1.11 -4.12 -3.20
N ILE A 33 -1.32 -4.07 -4.52
CA ILE A 33 -2.64 -4.13 -5.13
C ILE A 33 -3.34 -5.46 -4.78
N TYR A 34 -2.62 -6.58 -4.83
CA TYR A 34 -3.15 -7.88 -4.42
C TYR A 34 -3.58 -7.88 -2.94
N ALA A 35 -2.77 -7.30 -2.05
CA ALA A 35 -3.07 -7.19 -0.62
C ALA A 35 -4.31 -6.33 -0.34
N LEU A 36 -4.50 -5.24 -1.12
CA LEU A 36 -5.64 -4.32 -0.99
C LEU A 36 -6.96 -4.88 -1.55
N ILE A 37 -6.92 -5.60 -2.68
CA ILE A 37 -8.15 -6.06 -3.38
C ILE A 37 -8.70 -7.40 -2.83
N GLY A 38 -7.90 -8.25 -2.17
CA GLY A 38 -8.45 -9.43 -1.51
C GLY A 38 -7.43 -10.47 -1.01
N ASN A 39 -7.73 -11.10 0.13
CA ASN A 39 -7.07 -12.26 0.80
C ASN A 39 -5.52 -12.32 0.91
N GLY A 40 -4.77 -11.37 0.36
CA GLY A 40 -3.32 -11.23 0.47
C GLY A 40 -2.85 -10.46 1.70
N ARG A 41 -3.68 -10.36 2.76
CA ARG A 41 -3.52 -9.46 3.92
C ARG A 41 -2.25 -9.67 4.76
N TYR A 42 -1.42 -10.63 4.40
CA TYR A 42 -0.34 -11.06 5.27
C TYR A 42 0.98 -10.98 4.52
N VAL A 43 1.89 -10.15 5.05
CA VAL A 43 3.31 -10.08 4.70
C VAL A 43 3.97 -11.47 4.63
N ARG A 44 3.41 -12.48 5.33
CA ARG A 44 3.82 -13.89 5.25
C ARG A 44 3.74 -14.52 3.85
N THR A 45 3.09 -13.87 2.88
CA THR A 45 3.08 -14.31 1.47
C THR A 45 4.33 -13.85 0.70
N LEU A 46 5.14 -12.97 1.27
CA LEU A 46 6.44 -12.59 0.74
C LEU A 46 7.49 -13.63 1.16
N ASP A 47 8.18 -14.21 0.18
CA ASP A 47 9.39 -14.97 0.47
C ASP A 47 10.52 -14.06 0.99
N ALA A 48 11.58 -14.66 1.53
CA ALA A 48 12.67 -13.93 2.16
C ALA A 48 13.43 -13.00 1.18
N LEU A 49 13.48 -13.36 -0.11
CA LEU A 49 14.14 -12.55 -1.13
C LEU A 49 13.32 -11.28 -1.39
N ASN A 50 12.03 -11.45 -1.66
CA ASN A 50 11.10 -10.35 -1.90
C ASN A 50 10.95 -9.45 -0.67
N PHE A 51 10.89 -10.01 0.53
CA PHE A 51 10.93 -9.20 1.76
C PHE A 51 12.20 -8.34 1.83
N THR A 52 13.37 -8.91 1.54
CA THR A 52 14.64 -8.17 1.56
C THR A 52 14.67 -7.04 0.54
N LEU A 53 14.11 -7.28 -0.66
CA LEU A 53 14.02 -6.30 -1.72
C LEU A 53 13.03 -5.16 -1.40
N PHE A 54 11.95 -5.47 -0.68
CA PHE A 54 10.87 -4.52 -0.47
C PHE A 54 10.93 -3.80 0.88
N LYS A 55 11.65 -4.33 1.88
CA LYS A 55 11.54 -3.93 3.30
C LYS A 55 11.56 -2.42 3.56
N GLU A 56 12.35 -1.64 2.81
CA GLU A 56 12.49 -0.19 3.00
C GLU A 56 11.23 0.57 2.60
N LYS A 57 10.56 0.14 1.53
CA LYS A 57 9.30 0.72 1.05
C LYS A 57 8.10 0.07 1.73
N LEU A 58 8.21 -1.21 2.09
CA LEU A 58 7.15 -2.01 2.68
C LEU A 58 6.70 -1.44 4.03
N SER A 59 7.61 -0.96 4.88
CA SER A 59 7.23 -0.38 6.18
C SER A 59 6.33 0.84 6.01
N VAL A 60 6.69 1.75 5.09
CA VAL A 60 5.92 2.97 4.80
C VAL A 60 4.54 2.61 4.24
N LEU A 61 4.49 1.66 3.31
CA LEU A 61 3.24 1.21 2.70
C LEU A 61 2.32 0.52 3.72
N LEU A 62 2.87 -0.34 4.60
CA LEU A 62 2.10 -1.03 5.63
C LEU A 62 1.49 -0.04 6.64
N ASP A 63 2.26 0.96 7.07
CA ASP A 63 1.76 1.99 7.98
C ASP A 63 0.62 2.80 7.33
N ALA A 64 0.77 3.18 6.06
CA ALA A 64 -0.26 3.90 5.31
C ALA A 64 -1.53 3.07 5.11
N VAL A 65 -1.39 1.78 4.78
CA VAL A 65 -2.53 0.86 4.64
C VAL A 65 -3.23 0.63 5.99
N TYR A 66 -2.48 0.53 7.08
CA TYR A 66 -3.03 0.39 8.42
C TYR A 66 -3.83 1.63 8.83
N GLN A 67 -3.27 2.83 8.64
CA GLN A 67 -3.98 4.08 8.91
C GLN A 67 -5.24 4.22 8.04
N TRP A 68 -5.13 3.91 6.74
CA TRP A 68 -6.30 3.91 5.87
C TRP A 68 -7.40 2.96 6.36
N HIS A 69 -7.05 1.77 6.85
CA HIS A 69 -8.02 0.87 7.46
C HIS A 69 -8.68 1.45 8.72
N LEU A 70 -7.92 2.09 9.59
CA LEU A 70 -8.46 2.76 10.78
C LEU A 70 -9.43 3.89 10.40
N ASP A 71 -9.06 4.73 9.43
CA ASP A 71 -9.88 5.82 8.92
C ASP A 71 -11.21 5.28 8.35
N GLN A 72 -11.17 4.19 7.58
CA GLN A 72 -12.38 3.54 7.06
C GLN A 72 -13.27 2.97 8.19
N GLU A 73 -12.68 2.41 9.24
CA GLU A 73 -13.44 1.94 10.40
C GLU A 73 -14.05 3.09 11.20
N GLU A 74 -13.36 4.20 11.37
CA GLU A 74 -13.89 5.41 12.01
C GLU A 74 -15.02 6.02 11.19
N ILE A 75 -14.85 6.16 9.87
CA ILE A 75 -15.92 6.63 8.98
C ILE A 75 -17.16 5.72 9.09
N ARG A 76 -16.96 4.40 9.15
CA ARG A 76 -18.07 3.44 9.33
C ARG A 76 -18.75 3.55 10.71
N LYS A 77 -18.00 3.90 11.77
CA LYS A 77 -18.53 4.05 13.14
C LYS A 77 -19.19 5.41 13.38
N ASN A 78 -18.65 6.46 12.77
CA ASN A 78 -19.10 7.85 12.93
C ASN A 78 -20.09 8.28 11.84
N GLY A 79 -20.26 7.47 10.79
CA GLY A 79 -21.32 7.59 9.79
C GLY A 79 -22.67 7.14 10.34
N VAL A 80 -23.36 8.10 10.97
CA VAL A 80 -24.82 8.28 10.86
C VAL A 80 -25.17 8.61 9.41
#